data_AF-A0A090QVQ7-F1
#
_entry.id   AF-A0A090QVQ7-F1
#
_cell.length_a   1.000
_cell.length_b   1.000
_cell.length_c   1.000
_cell.angle_alpha   90.00
_cell.angle_beta   90.00
_cell.angle_gamma   90.00
#
_symmetry.space_group_name_H-M   'P 1'
#
loop_
_entity.id
_entity.type
_entity.pdbx_description
1 polymer ?
#
loop_
_entity_poly.entity_id
_entity_poly.type
_entity_poly.pdbx_seq_one_letter_code
_entity_poly.pdbx_strand_id
1 'polypeptide(L)'
;MNRIGAKSNSGEGGEDPIRFEKKDNGDWERSAIKQVASGRFGVTSYYLTNADELQIKMAQGAKPGEGGQLPGDKVDDWIGATRHSTPGVGLISPPPHHDIYSIEDLAQLIYDLKNANRASRVNVKLVSEAGVGTIASGVAKAKADVVLIAGFDGGTGASPMSSIRHTGLPWELGLAETHQTLLKNGLRNRIVVQSDGQMKTPRDLAVATLLGAEEWGVATAALVVEGCIMMRKCHKNTCPVGIATQNKTLRERFDGRVEDVVTFFQYMAEGLREIMAELGFRTIDEMVGQSQKLKIRDDIGHWKYKNLDLSPVLFIEQAREEDGVYNQREQDHNLENVLDRQLIKAAAPALYEGKAVNAEFNIINTDRSAGTMLSNEISKIYKDQGLPQPMHVKFKGSAGQSLGAFLTKGVTFEVEGDANDYWGKGLSGGTLVLYPDAKSDIIPEDNIVVGNVCFYGATSGESFIRGLAGERFCVRNSGAKVVVEGVGDHGCEYMTGGVAIILGPTGRNFAAGMSGGVAYVWDQFQDFETKLNPELVDLDPIEQEDRELLLDMLNKHVTLTGSTVAQTFLDNFEANLQSLVKVMPRDYKAVLQKRKAEAENKEELEAVNG
;
A
#
# COMPACT_ATOMS: atom_id res chain seq x y z
N MET A 1 -13.72 5.18 17.66
CA MET A 1 -12.31 5.15 18.12
C MET A 1 -11.76 6.54 18.41
N ASN A 2 -11.80 7.50 17.47
CA ASN A 2 -11.28 8.87 17.71
C ASN A 2 -11.85 9.55 18.97
N ARG A 3 -13.15 9.41 19.27
CA ARG A 3 -13.79 9.97 20.48
C ARG A 3 -13.16 9.53 21.81
N ILE A 4 -12.49 8.37 21.84
CA ILE A 4 -11.86 7.80 23.05
C ILE A 4 -10.32 7.84 22.98
N GLY A 5 -9.75 8.58 22.02
CA GLY A 5 -8.30 8.67 21.84
C GLY A 5 -7.63 7.36 21.36
N ALA A 6 -8.42 6.35 21.00
CA ALA A 6 -7.93 5.10 20.41
C ALA A 6 -7.85 5.21 18.88
N LYS A 7 -7.26 4.21 18.23
CA LYS A 7 -7.01 4.22 16.78
C LYS A 7 -7.96 3.27 16.05
N SER A 8 -8.54 3.73 14.94
CA SER A 8 -9.15 2.86 13.91
C SER A 8 -8.22 2.74 12.71
N ASN A 9 -8.39 1.68 11.91
CA ASN A 9 -7.56 1.38 10.75
C ASN A 9 -8.39 1.47 9.45
N SER A 10 -7.87 2.12 8.42
CA SER A 10 -8.55 2.27 7.12
C SER A 10 -8.79 0.93 6.41
N GLY A 11 -8.00 -0.09 6.73
CA GLY A 11 -7.88 -1.29 5.91
C GLY A 11 -7.24 -1.02 4.54
N GLU A 12 -7.34 -2.00 3.66
CA GLU A 12 -6.62 -2.06 2.36
C GLU A 12 -7.31 -1.29 1.23
N GLY A 13 -8.36 -0.54 1.53
CA GLY A 13 -9.30 -0.01 0.52
C GLY A 13 -9.12 1.45 0.15
N GLY A 14 -8.08 2.12 0.64
CA GLY A 14 -7.99 3.58 0.62
C GLY A 14 -8.91 4.22 1.66
N GLU A 15 -8.97 5.54 1.66
CA GLU A 15 -9.89 6.31 2.49
C GLU A 15 -10.28 7.60 1.78
N ASP A 16 -11.58 7.91 1.76
CA ASP A 16 -12.07 9.11 1.11
C ASP A 16 -11.53 10.38 1.80
N PRO A 17 -10.89 11.31 1.06
CA PRO A 17 -10.37 12.56 1.60
C PRO A 17 -11.39 13.43 2.35
N ILE A 18 -12.69 13.30 2.07
CA ILE A 18 -13.75 14.01 2.81
C ILE A 18 -13.70 13.73 4.32
N ARG A 19 -13.13 12.59 4.73
CA ARG A 19 -13.03 12.17 6.13
C ARG A 19 -11.86 12.82 6.88
N PHE A 20 -10.95 13.48 6.17
CA PHE A 20 -9.69 13.96 6.77
C PHE A 20 -9.90 15.20 7.63
N GLU A 21 -10.88 16.04 7.31
CA GLU A 21 -11.25 17.18 8.13
C GLU A 21 -12.15 16.77 9.29
N LYS A 22 -12.02 17.48 10.41
CA LYS A 22 -12.94 17.34 11.54
C LYS A 22 -14.26 18.02 11.18
N LYS A 23 -15.36 17.37 11.52
CA LYS A 23 -16.70 17.93 11.34
C LYS A 23 -16.95 19.01 12.39
N ASP A 24 -17.90 19.90 12.09
CA ASP A 24 -18.29 21.00 12.98
C ASP A 24 -18.79 20.52 14.35
N ASN A 25 -19.36 19.32 14.42
CA ASN A 25 -19.82 18.71 15.67
C ASN A 25 -18.66 18.11 16.52
N GLY A 26 -17.42 18.23 16.08
CA GLY A 26 -16.23 17.69 16.74
C GLY A 26 -15.92 16.23 16.40
N ASP A 27 -16.80 15.54 15.66
CA ASP A 27 -16.51 14.19 15.19
C ASP A 27 -15.42 14.20 14.13
N TRP A 28 -14.65 13.12 14.12
CA TRP A 28 -13.61 12.91 13.14
C TRP A 28 -13.72 11.51 12.58
N GLU A 29 -13.91 11.41 11.27
CA GLU A 29 -14.06 10.13 10.58
C GLU A 29 -12.75 9.60 10.03
N ARG A 30 -11.67 10.39 10.06
CA ARG A 30 -10.33 9.98 9.64
C ARG A 30 -9.88 8.76 10.44
N SER A 31 -9.46 7.70 9.77
CA SER A 31 -8.78 6.58 10.44
C SER A 31 -7.37 6.99 10.84
N ALA A 32 -7.02 6.84 12.11
CA ALA A 32 -5.69 7.17 12.62
C ALA A 32 -4.59 6.26 12.04
N ILE A 33 -4.92 4.98 11.82
CA ILE A 33 -4.04 4.03 11.13
C ILE A 33 -4.46 3.94 9.66
N LYS A 34 -3.48 4.08 8.77
CA LYS A 34 -3.63 4.00 7.31
C LYS A 34 -2.80 2.81 6.82
N GLN A 35 -3.42 1.88 6.10
CA GLN A 35 -2.77 0.64 5.68
C GLN A 35 -2.12 0.78 4.30
N VAL A 36 -0.91 0.23 4.17
CA VAL A 36 -0.18 0.05 2.92
C VAL A 36 -0.11 -1.45 2.67
N ALA A 37 -0.91 -1.94 1.74
CA ALA A 37 -1.01 -3.36 1.37
C ALA A 37 -0.60 -3.57 -0.09
N SER A 38 -0.41 -4.83 -0.51
CA SER A 38 0.09 -5.20 -1.83
C SER A 38 -0.66 -4.60 -3.03
N GLY A 39 -1.96 -4.33 -2.89
CA GLY A 39 -2.75 -3.69 -3.95
C GLY A 39 -2.50 -2.18 -4.12
N ARG A 40 -1.90 -1.51 -3.13
CA ARG A 40 -1.70 -0.04 -3.05
C ARG A 40 -2.96 0.78 -3.34
N PHE A 41 -4.15 0.23 -3.12
CA PHE A 41 -5.40 0.93 -3.38
C PHE A 41 -5.53 2.17 -2.51
N GLY A 42 -5.75 3.32 -3.15
CA GLY A 42 -5.93 4.62 -2.47
C GLY A 42 -4.70 5.13 -1.73
N VAL A 43 -3.52 4.55 -1.96
CA VAL A 43 -2.27 4.99 -1.31
C VAL A 43 -1.67 6.15 -2.11
N THR A 44 -1.93 7.38 -1.66
CA THR A 44 -1.41 8.62 -2.22
C THR A 44 -0.59 9.40 -1.19
N SER A 45 0.19 10.41 -1.62
CA SER A 45 0.88 11.31 -0.68
C SER A 45 -0.07 11.93 0.35
N TYR A 46 -1.26 12.37 -0.08
CA TYR A 46 -2.24 12.99 0.82
C TYR A 46 -2.86 11.97 1.79
N TYR A 47 -3.12 10.74 1.35
CA TYR A 47 -3.54 9.64 2.21
C TYR A 47 -2.51 9.32 3.30
N LEU A 48 -1.23 9.21 2.93
CA LEU A 48 -0.13 8.92 3.85
C LEU A 48 0.11 10.06 4.85
N THR A 49 -0.06 11.31 4.40
CA THR A 49 0.03 12.52 5.23
C THR A 49 -1.04 12.53 6.34
N ASN A 50 -2.22 11.96 6.07
CA ASN A 50 -3.35 11.91 7.00
C ASN A 50 -3.35 10.66 7.90
N ALA A 51 -2.18 10.23 8.35
CA ALA A 51 -1.98 9.08 9.22
C ALA A 51 -1.24 9.48 10.51
N ASP A 52 -1.66 8.91 11.64
CA ASP A 52 -0.85 8.88 12.86
C ASP A 52 0.03 7.62 12.89
N GLU A 53 -0.38 6.58 12.14
CA GLU A 53 0.36 5.35 11.97
C GLU A 53 0.12 4.75 10.58
N LEU A 54 1.19 4.29 9.95
CA LEU A 54 1.20 3.63 8.65
C LEU A 54 1.44 2.14 8.84
N GLN A 55 0.47 1.30 8.49
CA GLN A 55 0.57 -0.15 8.66
C GLN A 55 0.92 -0.85 7.36
N ILE A 56 2.13 -1.41 7.26
CA ILE A 56 2.53 -2.35 6.22
C ILE A 56 1.84 -3.68 6.50
N LYS A 57 0.95 -4.11 5.60
CA LYS A 57 0.22 -5.37 5.72
C LYS A 57 0.94 -6.49 4.98
N MET A 58 1.83 -7.20 5.66
CA MET A 58 2.45 -8.39 5.07
C MET A 58 1.41 -9.50 4.86
N ALA A 59 0.55 -9.72 5.86
CA ALA A 59 -0.43 -10.81 5.84
C ALA A 59 -1.64 -10.54 6.74
N GLN A 60 -2.63 -11.44 6.69
CA GLN A 60 -3.75 -11.49 7.63
C GLN A 60 -4.07 -12.95 8.00
N GLY A 61 -4.51 -13.19 9.23
CA GLY A 61 -4.70 -14.55 9.75
C GLY A 61 -5.63 -15.44 8.92
N ALA A 62 -6.69 -14.86 8.34
CA ALA A 62 -7.66 -15.60 7.54
C ALA A 62 -7.10 -16.17 6.21
N LYS A 63 -6.01 -15.58 5.70
CA LYS A 63 -5.36 -15.97 4.43
C LYS A 63 -3.93 -15.41 4.36
N PRO A 64 -2.99 -15.99 5.10
CA PRO A 64 -1.65 -15.43 5.28
C PRO A 64 -0.84 -15.40 3.99
N GLY A 65 -0.98 -16.42 3.13
CA GLY A 65 -0.23 -16.55 1.87
C GLY A 65 -0.88 -15.89 0.65
N GLU A 66 -1.89 -15.03 0.82
CA GLU A 66 -2.68 -14.47 -0.28
C GLU A 66 -2.98 -12.97 -0.10
N GLY A 67 -3.36 -12.33 -1.21
CA GLY A 67 -3.76 -10.93 -1.24
C GLY A 67 -5.22 -10.65 -0.82
N GLY A 68 -5.53 -9.36 -0.67
CA GLY A 68 -6.89 -8.86 -0.50
C GLY A 68 -7.81 -9.25 -1.66
N GLN A 69 -9.09 -9.47 -1.37
CA GLN A 69 -10.10 -9.82 -2.37
C GLN A 69 -11.35 -8.96 -2.16
N LEU A 70 -11.78 -8.27 -3.21
CA LEU A 70 -13.05 -7.56 -3.25
C LEU A 70 -13.82 -7.94 -4.51
N PRO A 71 -14.96 -8.65 -4.39
CA PRO A 71 -15.83 -8.96 -5.53
C PRO A 71 -16.28 -7.70 -6.29
N GLY A 72 -16.36 -7.79 -7.62
CA GLY A 72 -16.65 -6.65 -8.50
C GLY A 72 -18.02 -6.02 -8.27
N ASP A 73 -19.02 -6.80 -7.84
CA ASP A 73 -20.34 -6.32 -7.45
C ASP A 73 -20.34 -5.45 -6.17
N LYS A 74 -19.20 -5.39 -5.47
CA LYS A 74 -18.96 -4.49 -4.34
C LYS A 74 -18.07 -3.30 -4.70
N VAL A 75 -17.66 -3.17 -5.96
CA VAL A 75 -16.89 -2.04 -6.47
C VAL A 75 -17.86 -1.10 -7.18
N ASP A 76 -18.62 -0.33 -6.40
CA ASP A 76 -19.44 0.76 -6.93
C ASP A 76 -18.56 1.96 -7.32
N ASP A 77 -19.18 3.04 -7.83
CA ASP A 77 -18.43 4.22 -8.28
C ASP A 77 -17.63 4.88 -7.15
N TRP A 78 -18.17 4.90 -5.92
CA TRP A 78 -17.46 5.45 -4.76
C TRP A 78 -16.23 4.61 -4.42
N ILE A 79 -16.37 3.30 -4.36
CA ILE A 79 -15.26 2.38 -4.08
C ILE A 79 -14.22 2.43 -5.20
N GLY A 80 -14.65 2.47 -6.46
CA GLY A 80 -13.76 2.62 -7.61
C GLY A 80 -12.93 3.90 -7.53
N ALA A 81 -13.57 5.04 -7.23
CA ALA A 81 -12.88 6.31 -7.03
C ALA A 81 -11.88 6.27 -5.87
N THR A 82 -12.30 5.77 -4.71
CA THR A 82 -11.45 5.68 -3.50
C THR A 82 -10.21 4.80 -3.74
N ARG A 83 -10.33 3.78 -4.58
CA ARG A 83 -9.25 2.82 -4.88
C ARG A 83 -8.42 3.17 -6.10
N HIS A 84 -8.79 4.20 -6.86
CA HIS A 84 -8.26 4.46 -8.20
C HIS A 84 -8.39 3.23 -9.11
N SER A 85 -9.58 2.63 -9.11
CA SER A 85 -9.89 1.43 -9.91
C SER A 85 -11.20 1.59 -10.68
N THR A 86 -11.42 0.73 -11.66
CA THR A 86 -12.64 0.74 -12.47
C THR A 86 -13.84 0.16 -11.71
N PRO A 87 -14.96 0.90 -11.60
CA PRO A 87 -16.21 0.37 -11.04
C PRO A 87 -16.69 -0.88 -11.77
N GLY A 88 -17.21 -1.85 -11.01
CA GLY A 88 -17.72 -3.14 -11.50
C GLY A 88 -16.66 -4.23 -11.71
N VAL A 89 -15.36 -3.89 -11.71
CA VAL A 89 -14.28 -4.86 -11.89
C VAL A 89 -13.83 -5.42 -10.55
N GLY A 90 -13.69 -6.75 -10.46
CA GLY A 90 -13.21 -7.41 -9.24
C GLY A 90 -11.75 -7.04 -8.94
N LEU A 91 -11.43 -6.88 -7.66
CA LEU A 91 -10.08 -6.51 -7.22
C LEU A 91 -9.45 -7.65 -6.43
N ILE A 92 -8.44 -8.28 -7.04
CA ILE A 92 -7.57 -9.25 -6.41
C ILE A 92 -6.21 -8.58 -6.25
N SER A 93 -5.74 -8.45 -5.02
CA SER A 93 -4.41 -7.92 -4.77
C SER A 93 -3.37 -9.00 -5.02
N PRO A 94 -2.15 -8.65 -5.49
CA PRO A 94 -1.05 -9.59 -5.54
C PRO A 94 -0.82 -10.20 -4.14
N PRO A 95 -0.42 -11.48 -4.02
CA PRO A 95 -0.02 -12.03 -2.73
C PRO A 95 1.16 -11.28 -2.08
N PRO A 96 2.29 -11.03 -2.78
CA PRO A 96 3.39 -10.28 -2.19
C PRO A 96 3.21 -8.77 -2.35
N HIS A 97 3.89 -8.02 -1.49
CA HIS A 97 4.30 -6.66 -1.82
C HIS A 97 5.43 -6.74 -2.86
N HIS A 98 5.24 -6.16 -4.04
CA HIS A 98 6.27 -6.23 -5.09
C HIS A 98 7.52 -5.38 -4.78
N ASP A 99 7.45 -4.54 -3.75
CA ASP A 99 8.56 -3.79 -3.17
C ASP A 99 9.08 -4.39 -1.86
N ILE A 100 8.77 -5.66 -1.58
CA ILE A 100 9.29 -6.40 -0.43
C ILE A 100 9.57 -7.86 -0.83
N TYR A 101 10.79 -8.14 -1.27
CA TYR A 101 11.26 -9.50 -1.54
C TYR A 101 12.27 -10.01 -0.51
N SER A 102 12.70 -9.13 0.38
CA SER A 102 13.69 -9.39 1.41
C SER A 102 13.47 -8.48 2.62
N ILE A 103 14.27 -8.66 3.67
CA ILE A 103 14.16 -7.82 4.88
C ILE A 103 14.69 -6.41 4.64
N GLU A 104 15.67 -6.26 3.75
CA GLU A 104 16.22 -4.98 3.31
C GLU A 104 15.22 -4.19 2.48
N ASP A 105 14.39 -4.85 1.66
CA ASP A 105 13.29 -4.20 0.95
C ASP A 105 12.19 -3.72 1.91
N LEU A 106 11.88 -4.52 2.95
CA LEU A 106 10.99 -4.06 4.02
C LEU A 106 11.57 -2.83 4.72
N ALA A 107 12.88 -2.83 5.00
CA ALA A 107 13.55 -1.66 5.57
C ALA A 107 13.47 -0.45 4.64
N GLN A 108 13.57 -0.65 3.32
CA GLN A 108 13.37 0.41 2.34
C GLN A 108 11.94 0.96 2.37
N LEU A 109 10.91 0.10 2.41
CA LEU A 109 9.53 0.58 2.51
C LEU A 109 9.27 1.32 3.84
N ILE A 110 9.79 0.84 4.97
CA ILE A 110 9.71 1.55 6.26
C ILE A 110 10.35 2.94 6.11
N TYR A 111 11.51 3.03 5.47
CA TYR A 111 12.20 4.28 5.20
C TYR A 111 11.40 5.21 4.28
N ASP A 112 10.80 4.69 3.20
CA ASP A 112 9.91 5.46 2.30
C ASP A 112 8.71 6.03 3.07
N LEU A 113 8.04 5.22 3.88
CA LEU A 113 6.86 5.64 4.65
C LEU A 113 7.21 6.69 5.72
N LYS A 114 8.38 6.56 6.36
CA LYS A 114 8.87 7.56 7.31
C LYS A 114 9.27 8.88 6.62
N ASN A 115 9.75 8.84 5.37
CA ASN A 115 9.91 10.05 4.57
C ASN A 115 8.55 10.64 4.16
N ALA A 116 7.58 9.79 3.79
CA ALA A 116 6.24 10.20 3.38
C ALA A 116 5.40 10.77 4.54
N ASN A 117 5.69 10.40 5.78
CA ASN A 117 5.11 11.03 6.97
C ASN A 117 5.98 10.80 8.21
N ARG A 118 6.85 11.77 8.50
CA ARG A 118 7.82 11.72 9.60
C ARG A 118 7.18 11.67 10.99
N ALA A 119 5.95 12.15 11.13
CA ALA A 119 5.22 12.16 12.40
C ALA A 119 4.54 10.82 12.70
N SER A 120 4.40 9.95 11.70
CA SER A 120 3.71 8.67 11.85
C SER A 120 4.60 7.56 12.40
N ARG A 121 3.99 6.63 13.13
CA ARG A 121 4.60 5.32 13.43
C ARG A 121 4.48 4.41 12.21
N VAL A 122 5.42 3.48 12.01
CA VAL A 122 5.30 2.40 11.03
C VAL A 122 5.04 1.08 11.75
N ASN A 123 3.92 0.45 11.41
CA ASN A 123 3.45 -0.82 11.94
C ASN A 123 3.61 -1.91 10.88
N VAL A 124 4.18 -3.07 11.24
CA VAL A 124 4.26 -4.23 10.36
C VAL A 124 3.33 -5.31 10.87
N LYS A 125 2.30 -5.61 10.09
CA LYS A 125 1.32 -6.67 10.40
C LYS A 125 1.76 -8.01 9.85
N LEU A 126 2.15 -8.91 10.75
CA LEU A 126 2.50 -10.30 10.51
C LEU A 126 1.36 -11.23 10.95
N VAL A 127 1.46 -12.50 10.56
CA VAL A 127 0.59 -13.57 11.07
C VAL A 127 1.43 -14.53 11.89
N SER A 128 0.84 -15.03 12.97
CA SER A 128 1.43 -16.08 13.80
C SER A 128 1.73 -17.33 12.96
N GLU A 129 2.99 -17.70 12.94
CA GLU A 129 3.50 -18.98 12.46
C GLU A 129 4.81 -19.30 13.20
N ALA A 130 5.27 -20.55 13.13
CA ALA A 130 6.55 -20.92 13.72
C ALA A 130 7.70 -20.16 13.02
N GLY A 131 8.54 -19.47 13.78
CA GLY A 131 9.63 -18.65 13.25
C GLY A 131 9.29 -17.16 13.13
N VAL A 132 8.06 -16.75 13.43
CA VAL A 132 7.64 -15.34 13.38
C VAL A 132 8.47 -14.45 14.32
N GLY A 133 9.00 -14.98 15.43
CA GLY A 133 9.87 -14.20 16.32
C GLY A 133 11.21 -13.82 15.68
N THR A 134 11.72 -14.66 14.78
CA THR A 134 12.92 -14.35 13.99
C THR A 134 12.62 -13.23 13.00
N ILE A 135 11.47 -13.31 12.31
CA ILE A 135 11.01 -12.28 11.37
C ILE A 135 10.80 -10.96 12.13
N ALA A 136 10.14 -10.98 13.29
CA ALA A 136 9.92 -9.81 14.12
C ALA A 136 11.24 -9.14 14.57
N SER A 137 12.29 -9.92 14.81
CA SER A 137 13.63 -9.38 15.08
C SER A 137 14.20 -8.65 13.85
N GLY A 138 13.99 -9.18 12.65
CA GLY A 138 14.31 -8.48 11.39
C GLY A 138 13.52 -7.17 11.27
N VAL A 139 12.21 -7.21 11.51
CA VAL A 139 11.31 -6.04 11.48
C VAL A 139 11.78 -4.94 12.44
N ALA A 140 12.17 -5.29 13.66
CA ALA A 140 12.71 -4.33 14.62
C ALA A 140 14.05 -3.72 14.16
N LYS A 141 14.93 -4.50 13.52
CA LYS A 141 16.19 -4.01 12.94
C LYS A 141 15.98 -3.16 11.69
N ALA A 142 14.92 -3.45 10.93
CA ALA A 142 14.42 -2.66 9.81
C ALA A 142 13.72 -1.36 10.25
N LYS A 143 13.73 -1.06 11.56
CA LYS A 143 13.25 0.19 12.18
C LYS A 143 11.74 0.35 12.21
N ALA A 144 10.95 -0.71 12.21
CA ALA A 144 9.52 -0.57 12.50
C ALA A 144 9.31 -0.14 13.97
N ASP A 145 8.28 0.67 14.20
CA ASP A 145 7.89 1.14 15.55
C ASP A 145 6.94 0.15 16.23
N VAL A 146 6.16 -0.60 15.44
CA VAL A 146 5.19 -1.58 15.92
C VAL A 146 5.28 -2.86 15.09
N VAL A 147 5.20 -4.02 15.74
CA VAL A 147 4.96 -5.31 15.09
C VAL A 147 3.63 -5.88 15.61
N LEU A 148 2.71 -6.20 14.70
CA LEU A 148 1.44 -6.82 15.03
C LEU A 148 1.51 -8.32 14.70
N ILE A 149 1.21 -9.17 15.68
CA ILE A 149 1.09 -10.62 15.50
C ILE A 149 -0.39 -11.01 15.46
N ALA A 150 -0.89 -11.31 14.26
CA ALA A 150 -2.27 -11.70 14.03
C ALA A 150 -2.46 -13.21 14.16
N GLY A 151 -3.49 -13.65 14.89
CA GLY A 151 -3.89 -15.05 14.98
C GLY A 151 -4.61 -15.53 13.72
N PHE A 152 -4.53 -16.84 13.44
CA PHE A 152 -5.23 -17.51 12.33
C PHE A 152 -6.74 -17.29 12.32
N ASP A 153 -7.32 -17.00 13.48
CA ASP A 153 -8.75 -16.87 13.71
C ASP A 153 -9.30 -15.49 13.36
N GLY A 154 -8.46 -14.58 12.86
CA GLY A 154 -8.86 -13.25 12.36
C GLY A 154 -10.01 -13.29 11.35
N GLY A 155 -10.87 -12.27 11.39
CA GLY A 155 -12.00 -12.13 10.47
C GLY A 155 -11.58 -11.79 9.03
N THR A 156 -12.47 -12.06 8.07
CA THR A 156 -12.31 -11.61 6.67
C THR A 156 -13.66 -11.38 6.00
N GLY A 157 -13.71 -10.42 5.07
CA GLY A 157 -14.87 -10.18 4.22
C GLY A 157 -14.99 -11.20 3.07
N ALA A 158 -13.85 -11.66 2.53
CA ALA A 158 -13.76 -12.61 1.43
C ALA A 158 -12.40 -13.34 1.45
N SER A 159 -12.44 -14.67 1.39
CA SER A 159 -11.27 -15.55 1.37
C SER A 159 -11.67 -16.96 0.96
N PRO A 160 -10.75 -17.75 0.35
CA PRO A 160 -10.96 -19.18 0.20
C PRO A 160 -11.19 -19.87 1.54
N MET A 161 -12.07 -20.88 1.55
CA MET A 161 -12.38 -21.65 2.76
C MET A 161 -11.18 -22.48 3.23
N SER A 162 -10.36 -22.96 2.30
CA SER A 162 -9.11 -23.67 2.60
C SER A 162 -8.21 -22.82 3.50
N SER A 163 -7.98 -21.56 3.15
CA SER A 163 -7.09 -20.65 3.87
C SER A 163 -7.63 -20.36 5.28
N ILE A 164 -8.93 -20.04 5.40
CA ILE A 164 -9.58 -19.81 6.70
C ILE A 164 -9.43 -21.00 7.66
N ARG A 165 -9.41 -22.23 7.14
CA ARG A 165 -9.42 -23.46 7.95
C ARG A 165 -8.03 -24.07 8.19
N HIS A 166 -7.06 -23.77 7.34
CA HIS A 166 -5.81 -24.54 7.27
C HIS A 166 -4.53 -23.71 7.24
N THR A 167 -4.61 -22.39 7.38
CA THR A 167 -3.43 -21.51 7.36
C THR A 167 -3.34 -20.63 8.60
N GLY A 168 -2.13 -20.28 9.02
CA GLY A 168 -1.83 -19.53 10.25
C GLY A 168 -1.87 -20.36 11.53
N LEU A 169 -1.34 -19.80 12.62
CA LEU A 169 -1.35 -20.37 13.97
C LEU A 169 -2.09 -19.46 14.98
N PRO A 170 -2.44 -19.97 16.18
CA PRO A 170 -2.95 -19.15 17.28
C PRO A 170 -2.03 -17.99 17.62
N TRP A 171 -2.60 -16.83 17.97
CA TRP A 171 -1.80 -15.65 18.29
C TRP A 171 -0.97 -15.87 19.56
N GLU A 172 -1.41 -16.71 20.50
CA GLU A 172 -0.68 -17.04 21.73
C GLU A 172 0.72 -17.59 21.44
N LEU A 173 0.84 -18.44 20.41
CA LEU A 173 2.13 -19.04 20.01
C LEU A 173 3.07 -17.99 19.43
N GLY A 174 2.61 -17.28 18.40
CA GLY A 174 3.43 -16.28 17.72
C GLY A 174 3.76 -15.07 18.59
N LEU A 175 2.84 -14.66 19.48
CA LEU A 175 3.04 -13.56 20.41
C LEU A 175 4.13 -13.89 21.43
N ALA A 176 4.03 -15.06 22.07
CA ALA A 176 5.04 -15.52 23.02
C ALA A 176 6.42 -15.67 22.33
N GLU A 177 6.46 -16.33 21.16
CA GLU A 177 7.71 -16.48 20.39
C GLU A 177 8.32 -15.13 20.02
N THR A 178 7.50 -14.17 19.59
CA THR A 178 7.94 -12.82 19.25
C THR A 178 8.52 -12.10 20.46
N HIS A 179 7.80 -12.10 21.58
CA HIS A 179 8.23 -11.46 22.81
C HIS A 179 9.57 -12.02 23.31
N GLN A 180 9.66 -13.36 23.43
CA GLN A 180 10.85 -14.07 23.87
C GLN A 180 12.04 -13.81 22.93
N THR A 181 11.83 -13.89 21.62
CA THR A 181 12.93 -13.72 20.64
C THR A 181 13.45 -12.28 20.63
N LEU A 182 12.57 -11.28 20.74
CA LEU A 182 12.98 -9.88 20.82
C LEU A 182 13.77 -9.57 22.10
N LEU A 183 13.39 -10.16 23.24
CA LEU A 183 14.13 -10.06 24.50
C LEU A 183 15.53 -10.65 24.36
N LYS A 184 15.62 -11.88 23.88
CA LYS A 184 16.88 -12.60 23.65
C LYS A 184 17.85 -11.81 22.77
N ASN A 185 17.33 -11.04 21.81
CA ASN A 185 18.13 -10.24 20.88
C ASN A 185 18.41 -8.79 21.35
N GLY A 186 17.86 -8.34 22.48
CA GLY A 186 18.00 -6.96 22.96
C GLY A 186 17.31 -5.94 22.05
N LEU A 187 16.17 -6.34 21.48
CA LEU A 187 15.37 -5.53 20.55
C LEU A 187 13.99 -5.17 21.11
N ARG A 188 13.55 -5.84 22.19
CA ARG A 188 12.20 -5.69 22.76
C ARG A 188 11.86 -4.27 23.20
N ASN A 189 12.86 -3.51 23.64
CA ASN A 189 12.71 -2.14 24.13
C ASN A 189 12.60 -1.06 23.05
N ARG A 190 12.61 -1.44 21.75
CA ARG A 190 12.61 -0.51 20.60
C ARG A 190 11.36 -0.61 19.74
N ILE A 191 10.45 -1.53 20.07
CA ILE A 191 9.29 -1.85 19.24
C ILE A 191 8.11 -2.19 20.12
N VAL A 192 6.94 -1.63 19.79
CA VAL A 192 5.67 -2.02 20.41
C VAL A 192 5.24 -3.37 19.84
N VAL A 193 4.87 -4.32 20.69
CA VAL A 193 4.28 -5.58 20.24
C VAL A 193 2.76 -5.49 20.36
N GLN A 194 2.06 -5.59 19.23
CA GLN A 194 0.60 -5.62 19.15
C GLN A 194 0.13 -7.05 18.84
N SER A 195 -1.08 -7.41 19.30
CA SER A 195 -1.70 -8.67 18.90
C SER A 195 -3.17 -8.49 18.54
N ASP A 196 -3.64 -9.26 17.55
CA ASP A 196 -5.06 -9.40 17.20
C ASP A 196 -5.40 -10.88 16.89
N GLY A 197 -6.69 -11.22 16.90
CA GLY A 197 -7.16 -12.60 16.70
C GLY A 197 -8.33 -12.92 17.62
N GLN A 198 -9.55 -12.66 17.14
CA GLN A 198 -10.82 -12.79 17.88
C GLN A 198 -10.82 -12.37 19.36
N MET A 199 -10.03 -11.37 19.73
CA MET A 199 -10.07 -10.77 21.06
C MET A 199 -11.45 -10.16 21.29
N LYS A 200 -12.16 -10.68 22.31
CA LYS A 200 -13.57 -10.33 22.57
C LYS A 200 -13.82 -9.94 24.01
N THR A 201 -12.91 -10.31 24.91
CA THR A 201 -13.11 -10.19 26.35
C THR A 201 -11.91 -9.50 27.01
N PRO A 202 -12.11 -8.89 28.19
CA PRO A 202 -10.99 -8.35 28.97
C PRO A 202 -9.92 -9.40 29.32
N ARG A 203 -10.35 -10.66 29.50
CA ARG A 203 -9.43 -11.77 29.73
C ARG A 203 -8.51 -12.02 28.55
N ASP A 204 -8.98 -11.88 27.32
CA ASP A 204 -8.14 -12.03 26.12
C ASP A 204 -7.04 -10.96 26.11
N LEU A 205 -7.39 -9.70 26.44
CA LEU A 205 -6.43 -8.60 26.55
C LEU A 205 -5.40 -8.89 27.66
N ALA A 206 -5.85 -9.34 28.83
CA ALA A 206 -4.98 -9.69 29.94
C ALA A 206 -4.00 -10.80 29.57
N VAL A 207 -4.48 -11.90 28.96
CA VAL A 207 -3.60 -13.00 28.52
C VAL A 207 -2.60 -12.52 27.47
N ALA A 208 -3.04 -11.74 26.48
CA ALA A 208 -2.12 -11.16 25.50
C ALA A 208 -1.05 -10.26 26.15
N THR A 209 -1.43 -9.46 27.15
CA THR A 209 -0.49 -8.61 27.90
C THR A 209 0.56 -9.44 28.62
N LEU A 210 0.13 -10.48 29.35
CA LEU A 210 1.03 -11.38 30.08
C LEU A 210 1.96 -12.17 29.15
N LEU A 211 1.56 -12.40 27.90
CA LEU A 211 2.40 -13.01 26.86
C LEU A 211 3.28 -12.01 26.10
N GLY A 212 3.13 -10.70 26.35
CA GLY A 212 4.07 -9.67 25.89
C GLY A 212 3.48 -8.56 25.01
N ALA A 213 2.17 -8.52 24.77
CA ALA A 213 1.52 -7.46 23.99
C ALA A 213 1.34 -6.16 24.80
N GLU A 214 1.43 -5.02 24.12
CA GLU A 214 1.21 -3.66 24.64
C GLU A 214 -0.02 -2.99 24.00
N GLU A 215 -0.37 -3.40 22.79
CA GLU A 215 -1.57 -2.92 22.07
C GLU A 215 -2.41 -4.12 21.58
N TRP A 216 -3.72 -3.93 21.43
CA TRP A 216 -4.67 -5.00 21.06
C TRP A 216 -5.56 -4.58 19.89
N GLY A 217 -5.78 -5.50 18.96
CA GLY A 217 -6.74 -5.34 17.87
C GLY A 217 -8.06 -6.05 18.15
N VAL A 218 -9.16 -5.30 18.24
CA VAL A 218 -10.51 -5.83 18.42
C VAL A 218 -11.38 -5.46 17.23
N ALA A 219 -11.66 -6.43 16.35
CA ALA A 219 -12.38 -6.19 15.10
C ALA A 219 -13.78 -6.85 15.09
N THR A 220 -13.85 -8.19 15.10
CA THR A 220 -15.15 -8.89 14.97
C THR A 220 -16.10 -8.58 16.13
N ALA A 221 -15.61 -8.44 17.35
CA ALA A 221 -16.45 -8.00 18.47
C ALA A 221 -17.03 -6.60 18.24
N ALA A 222 -16.23 -5.65 17.75
CA ALA A 222 -16.71 -4.31 17.41
C ALA A 222 -17.79 -4.37 16.30
N LEU A 223 -17.60 -5.20 15.27
CA LEU A 223 -18.63 -5.42 14.23
C LEU A 223 -19.93 -6.00 14.80
N VAL A 224 -19.85 -6.88 15.80
CA VAL A 224 -21.04 -7.44 16.48
C VAL A 224 -21.76 -6.38 17.29
N VAL A 225 -21.01 -5.50 17.98
CA VAL A 225 -21.57 -4.33 18.68
C VAL A 225 -22.26 -3.38 17.70
N GLU A 226 -21.72 -3.23 16.50
CA GLU A 226 -22.34 -2.46 15.40
C GLU A 226 -23.55 -3.17 14.74
N GLY A 227 -23.90 -4.39 15.17
CA GLY A 227 -25.10 -5.11 14.71
C GLY A 227 -24.84 -6.36 13.86
N CYS A 228 -23.59 -6.81 13.70
CA CYS A 228 -23.30 -8.02 12.95
C CYS A 228 -23.90 -9.26 13.62
N ILE A 229 -24.83 -9.91 12.92
CA ILE A 229 -25.48 -11.15 13.35
C ILE A 229 -24.73 -12.43 12.93
N MET A 230 -23.47 -12.31 12.51
CA MET A 230 -22.59 -13.44 12.14
C MET A 230 -23.15 -14.36 11.03
N MET A 231 -23.88 -13.80 10.06
CA MET A 231 -24.45 -14.54 8.92
C MET A 231 -23.41 -15.12 7.94
N ARG A 232 -22.18 -14.58 7.93
CA ARG A 232 -21.05 -15.03 7.08
C ARG A 232 -21.30 -14.96 5.56
N LYS A 233 -22.13 -14.01 5.11
CA LYS A 233 -22.35 -13.69 3.68
C LYS A 233 -21.68 -12.39 3.22
N CYS A 234 -20.62 -11.96 3.90
CA CYS A 234 -19.93 -10.69 3.66
C CYS A 234 -19.42 -10.54 2.21
N HIS A 235 -19.02 -11.64 1.59
CA HIS A 235 -18.51 -11.72 0.22
C HIS A 235 -19.62 -11.72 -0.85
N LYS A 236 -20.90 -11.88 -0.48
CA LYS A 236 -22.04 -11.95 -1.41
C LYS A 236 -22.79 -10.63 -1.57
N ASN A 237 -22.26 -9.54 -1.01
CA ASN A 237 -22.89 -8.23 -1.02
C ASN A 237 -24.32 -8.17 -0.44
N THR A 238 -24.73 -9.18 0.35
CA THR A 238 -26.11 -9.39 0.81
C THR A 238 -26.22 -9.34 2.33
N CYS A 239 -25.42 -8.49 2.98
CA CYS A 239 -25.45 -8.31 4.43
C CYS A 239 -26.84 -7.76 4.85
N PRO A 240 -27.61 -8.48 5.68
CA PRO A 240 -29.00 -8.09 5.98
C PRO A 240 -29.11 -6.88 6.91
N VAL A 241 -28.00 -6.50 7.56
CA VAL A 241 -27.89 -5.43 8.57
C VAL A 241 -27.00 -4.27 8.10
N GLY A 242 -26.73 -4.17 6.80
CA GLY A 242 -26.05 -3.01 6.23
C GLY A 242 -24.54 -2.86 6.49
N ILE A 243 -23.89 -3.78 7.20
CA ILE A 243 -22.45 -3.68 7.53
C ILE A 243 -21.55 -4.01 6.33
N ALA A 244 -21.64 -5.25 5.81
CA ALA A 244 -20.69 -5.76 4.82
C ALA A 244 -21.28 -5.79 3.40
N THR A 245 -21.88 -4.70 2.95
CA THR A 245 -22.57 -4.57 1.64
C THR A 245 -22.42 -3.17 1.06
N GLN A 246 -22.35 -3.05 -0.27
CA GLN A 246 -22.46 -1.80 -1.02
C GLN A 246 -23.84 -1.63 -1.67
N ASN A 247 -24.76 -2.57 -1.48
CA ASN A 247 -26.14 -2.40 -1.92
C ASN A 247 -26.80 -1.28 -1.11
N LYS A 248 -27.26 -0.23 -1.79
CA LYS A 248 -27.85 0.97 -1.18
C LYS A 248 -29.02 0.63 -0.24
N THR A 249 -29.97 -0.18 -0.69
CA THR A 249 -31.14 -0.61 0.11
C THR A 249 -30.76 -1.43 1.34
N LEU A 250 -29.68 -2.22 1.28
CA LEU A 250 -29.22 -2.98 2.44
C LEU A 250 -28.43 -2.09 3.41
N ARG A 251 -27.67 -1.10 2.92
CA ARG A 251 -26.96 -0.12 3.74
C ARG A 251 -27.90 0.75 4.57
N GLU A 252 -29.08 1.06 4.06
CA GLU A 252 -30.15 1.76 4.81
C GLU A 252 -30.60 1.02 6.08
N ARG A 253 -30.28 -0.27 6.21
CA ARG A 253 -30.61 -1.09 7.40
C ARG A 253 -29.55 -1.02 8.50
N PHE A 254 -28.45 -0.29 8.29
CA PHE A 254 -27.41 -0.13 9.30
C PHE A 254 -27.90 0.80 10.41
N ASP A 255 -27.93 0.30 11.64
CA ASP A 255 -28.39 1.01 12.86
C ASP A 255 -27.30 1.06 13.95
N GLY A 256 -26.03 0.84 13.57
CA GLY A 256 -24.91 0.86 14.50
C GLY A 256 -24.63 2.28 15.01
N ARG A 257 -24.46 2.44 16.33
CA ARG A 257 -24.22 3.73 16.98
C ARG A 257 -22.80 3.83 17.52
N VAL A 258 -22.21 5.01 17.41
CA VAL A 258 -20.84 5.28 17.90
C VAL A 258 -20.75 5.05 19.41
N GLU A 259 -21.81 5.40 20.14
CA GLU A 259 -21.93 5.27 21.60
C GLU A 259 -21.84 3.82 22.05
N ASP A 260 -22.38 2.88 21.28
CA ASP A 260 -22.33 1.44 21.61
C ASP A 260 -20.89 0.91 21.52
N VAL A 261 -20.16 1.30 20.48
CA VAL A 261 -18.75 0.93 20.30
C VAL A 261 -17.89 1.56 21.39
N VAL A 262 -18.12 2.83 21.73
CA VAL A 262 -17.41 3.51 22.83
C VAL A 262 -17.64 2.80 24.16
N THR A 263 -18.90 2.50 24.47
CA THR A 263 -19.29 1.81 25.72
C THR A 263 -18.67 0.42 25.79
N PHE A 264 -18.67 -0.33 24.67
CA PHE A 264 -18.02 -1.63 24.60
C PHE A 264 -16.53 -1.57 24.96
N PHE A 265 -15.78 -0.62 24.37
CA PHE A 265 -14.35 -0.47 24.69
C PHE A 265 -14.11 0.03 26.12
N GLN A 266 -15.01 0.83 26.69
CA GLN A 266 -14.96 1.19 28.11
C GLN A 266 -15.12 -0.04 29.01
N TYR A 267 -16.07 -0.95 28.71
CA TYR A 267 -16.21 -2.20 29.45
C TYR A 267 -15.02 -3.15 29.29
N MET A 268 -14.43 -3.21 28.08
CA MET A 268 -13.20 -3.98 27.85
C MET A 268 -12.04 -3.45 28.71
N ALA A 269 -11.88 -2.13 28.77
CA ALA A 269 -10.87 -1.49 29.59
C ALA A 269 -11.13 -1.68 31.09
N GLU A 270 -12.37 -1.51 31.56
CA GLU A 270 -12.72 -1.69 32.96
C GLU A 270 -12.46 -3.12 33.43
N GLY A 271 -12.93 -4.13 32.67
CA GLY A 271 -12.66 -5.52 33.02
C GLY A 271 -11.18 -5.88 32.98
N LEU A 272 -10.36 -5.21 32.15
CA LEU A 272 -8.92 -5.41 32.16
C LEU A 272 -8.31 -4.83 33.44
N ARG A 273 -8.76 -3.64 33.88
CA ARG A 273 -8.35 -3.03 35.14
C ARG A 273 -8.70 -3.89 36.36
N GLU A 274 -9.88 -4.52 36.35
CA GLU A 274 -10.27 -5.47 37.40
C GLU A 274 -9.29 -6.66 37.48
N ILE A 275 -8.97 -7.28 36.33
CA ILE A 275 -7.99 -8.38 36.26
C ILE A 275 -6.60 -7.92 36.69
N MET A 276 -6.17 -6.72 36.26
CA MET A 276 -4.89 -6.14 36.69
C MET A 276 -4.83 -5.97 38.21
N ALA A 277 -5.89 -5.45 38.82
CA ALA A 277 -5.98 -5.26 40.26
C ALA A 277 -5.94 -6.60 41.02
N GLU A 278 -6.64 -7.64 40.53
CA GLU A 278 -6.59 -8.99 41.08
C GLU A 278 -5.17 -9.59 41.03
N LEU A 279 -4.43 -9.34 39.95
CA LEU A 279 -3.07 -9.85 39.75
C LEU A 279 -1.98 -9.01 40.42
N GLY A 280 -2.33 -7.79 40.87
CA GLY A 280 -1.47 -6.87 41.60
C GLY A 280 -0.70 -5.85 40.74
N PHE A 281 -1.16 -5.55 39.52
CA PHE A 281 -0.55 -4.59 38.59
C PHE A 281 -1.27 -3.24 38.61
N ARG A 282 -0.52 -2.13 38.55
CA ARG A 282 -1.06 -0.76 38.48
C ARG A 282 -1.06 -0.20 37.07
N THR A 283 -0.15 -0.64 36.23
CA THR A 283 0.00 -0.18 34.83
C THR A 283 0.12 -1.37 33.89
N ILE A 284 -0.13 -1.13 32.59
CA ILE A 284 0.07 -2.15 31.55
C ILE A 284 1.54 -2.56 31.49
N ASP A 285 2.46 -1.59 31.52
CA ASP A 285 3.91 -1.81 31.48
C ASP A 285 4.40 -2.79 32.55
N GLU A 286 3.87 -2.72 33.78
CA GLU A 286 4.18 -3.67 34.86
C GLU A 286 3.72 -5.11 34.55
N MET A 287 2.68 -5.26 33.73
CA MET A 287 2.04 -6.53 33.39
C MET A 287 2.61 -7.20 32.12
N VAL A 288 3.22 -6.42 31.22
CA VAL A 288 3.76 -6.93 29.96
C VAL A 288 4.78 -8.06 30.21
N GLY A 289 4.54 -9.21 29.58
CA GLY A 289 5.47 -10.36 29.61
C GLY A 289 5.50 -11.13 30.93
N GLN A 290 4.63 -10.83 31.89
CA GLN A 290 4.58 -11.50 33.20
C GLN A 290 3.89 -12.88 33.14
N SER A 291 4.35 -13.76 32.24
CA SER A 291 3.71 -15.05 31.95
C SER A 291 3.65 -16.00 33.16
N GLN A 292 4.44 -15.80 34.21
CA GLN A 292 4.36 -16.56 35.47
C GLN A 292 3.02 -16.39 36.21
N LYS A 293 2.20 -15.40 35.83
CA LYS A 293 0.84 -15.23 36.34
C LYS A 293 -0.17 -16.17 35.66
N LEU A 294 0.22 -16.88 34.60
CA LEU A 294 -0.59 -17.87 33.91
C LEU A 294 -0.22 -19.29 34.39
N LYS A 295 -1.23 -20.16 34.48
CA LYS A 295 -1.03 -21.59 34.75
C LYS A 295 -1.92 -22.45 33.86
N ILE A 296 -1.43 -23.63 33.51
CA ILE A 296 -2.22 -24.64 32.82
C ILE A 296 -3.34 -25.11 33.76
N ARG A 297 -4.56 -25.22 33.23
CA ARG A 297 -5.70 -25.76 33.95
C ARG A 297 -5.54 -27.27 34.15
N ASP A 298 -5.72 -27.73 35.38
CA ASP A 298 -5.65 -29.14 35.78
C ASP A 298 -7.02 -29.85 35.75
N ASP A 299 -8.11 -29.10 35.55
CA ASP A 299 -9.49 -29.58 35.52
C ASP A 299 -9.96 -30.02 34.11
N ILE A 300 -9.06 -30.10 33.12
CA ILE A 300 -9.38 -30.51 31.75
C ILE A 300 -9.10 -32.01 31.56
N GLY A 301 -10.13 -32.83 31.73
CA GLY A 301 -10.02 -34.30 31.62
C GLY A 301 -10.13 -34.89 30.20
N HIS A 302 -10.26 -34.07 29.16
CA HIS A 302 -10.49 -34.58 27.79
C HIS A 302 -9.19 -35.13 27.17
N TRP A 303 -9.23 -36.37 26.68
CA TRP A 303 -8.06 -37.14 26.24
C TRP A 303 -7.18 -36.43 25.19
N LYS A 304 -7.77 -35.64 24.28
CA LYS A 304 -7.04 -34.88 23.26
C LYS A 304 -6.07 -33.83 23.83
N TYR A 305 -6.29 -33.38 25.06
CA TYR A 305 -5.48 -32.34 25.70
C TYR A 305 -4.44 -32.90 26.66
N LYS A 306 -4.49 -34.21 26.96
CA LYS A 306 -3.64 -34.88 27.96
C LYS A 306 -2.14 -34.64 27.74
N ASN A 307 -1.72 -34.52 26.48
CA ASN A 307 -0.32 -34.39 26.09
C ASN A 307 0.02 -32.99 25.56
N LEU A 308 -0.84 -31.99 25.79
CA LEU A 308 -0.55 -30.63 25.38
C LEU A 308 0.47 -30.00 26.34
N ASP A 309 1.62 -29.62 25.80
CA ASP A 309 2.67 -28.92 26.54
C ASP A 309 2.64 -27.42 26.19
N LEU A 310 2.30 -26.58 27.17
CA LEU A 310 2.31 -25.13 27.05
C LEU A 310 3.53 -24.48 27.71
N SER A 311 4.48 -25.28 28.22
CA SER A 311 5.70 -24.74 28.83
C SER A 311 6.51 -23.81 27.89
N PRO A 312 6.58 -24.03 26.56
CA PRO A 312 7.27 -23.08 25.67
C PRO A 312 6.58 -21.72 25.58
N VAL A 313 5.25 -21.70 25.63
CA VAL A 313 4.45 -20.45 25.59
C VAL A 313 4.58 -19.67 26.88
N LEU A 314 4.64 -20.37 28.01
CA LEU A 314 4.75 -19.76 29.35
C LEU A 314 6.18 -19.43 29.75
N PHE A 315 7.18 -19.84 28.96
CA PHE A 315 8.58 -19.57 29.22
C PHE A 315 8.87 -18.07 29.31
N ILE A 316 9.63 -17.66 30.33
CA ILE A 316 10.08 -16.28 30.54
C ILE A 316 11.52 -16.18 30.11
N GLU A 317 11.74 -15.46 29.01
CA GLU A 317 13.08 -15.04 28.61
C GLU A 317 13.55 -13.88 29.48
N GLN A 318 14.81 -13.89 29.91
CA GLN A 318 15.36 -12.80 30.70
C GLN A 318 15.80 -11.66 29.78
N ALA A 319 15.42 -10.43 30.12
CA ALA A 319 15.96 -9.26 29.44
C ALA A 319 17.47 -9.15 29.70
N ARG A 320 18.20 -8.58 28.73
CA ARG A 320 19.60 -8.20 28.94
C ARG A 320 19.67 -7.07 29.96
N GLU A 321 20.76 -6.96 30.71
CA GLU A 321 20.87 -6.03 31.87
C GLU A 321 20.48 -4.57 31.57
N GLU A 322 20.68 -4.10 30.33
CA GLU A 322 20.39 -2.72 29.91
C GLU A 322 19.07 -2.56 29.11
N ASP A 323 18.34 -3.64 28.88
CA ASP A 323 17.14 -3.68 28.06
C ASP A 323 15.86 -3.88 28.91
N GLY A 324 14.76 -3.26 28.49
CA GLY A 324 13.44 -3.45 29.09
C GLY A 324 12.64 -4.58 28.46
N VAL A 325 11.54 -4.94 29.12
CA VAL A 325 10.61 -6.00 28.69
C VAL A 325 9.47 -5.52 27.79
N TYR A 326 9.35 -4.20 27.62
CA TYR A 326 8.36 -3.53 26.79
C TYR A 326 9.01 -2.34 26.08
N ASN A 327 8.30 -1.64 25.19
CA ASN A 327 8.86 -0.52 24.44
C ASN A 327 9.22 0.65 25.37
N GLN A 328 10.46 1.12 25.30
CA GLN A 328 10.97 2.21 26.14
C GLN A 328 11.77 3.25 25.35
N ARG A 329 12.05 3.01 24.06
CA ARG A 329 12.90 3.86 23.23
C ARG A 329 12.34 3.95 21.82
N GLU A 330 12.37 5.15 21.25
CA GLU A 330 12.00 5.36 19.86
C GLU A 330 13.10 4.90 18.89
N GLN A 331 12.70 4.59 17.66
CA GLN A 331 13.63 4.20 16.60
C GLN A 331 14.25 5.44 15.95
N ASP A 332 15.57 5.44 15.81
CA ASP A 332 16.25 6.39 14.92
C ASP A 332 16.22 5.87 13.47
N HIS A 333 15.54 6.65 12.61
CA HIS A 333 15.35 6.40 11.19
C HIS A 333 16.39 7.13 10.30
N ASN A 334 17.32 7.89 10.88
CA ASN A 334 18.38 8.62 10.16
C ASN A 334 17.87 9.64 9.12
N LEU A 335 16.78 10.37 9.44
CA LEU A 335 16.14 11.31 8.50
C LEU A 335 16.70 12.74 8.55
N GLU A 336 17.74 12.99 9.33
CA GLU A 336 18.28 14.35 9.54
C GLU A 336 19.09 14.84 8.35
N ASN A 337 19.79 13.94 7.65
CA ASN A 337 20.77 14.28 6.61
C ASN A 337 20.33 13.84 5.20
N VAL A 338 19.05 13.52 5.01
CA VAL A 338 18.53 13.08 3.71
C VAL A 338 18.43 14.24 2.72
N LEU A 339 18.57 13.96 1.43
CA LEU A 339 18.55 14.95 0.35
C LEU A 339 17.30 15.85 0.38
N ASP A 340 16.15 15.30 0.76
CA ASP A 340 14.90 16.05 0.87
C ASP A 340 14.96 17.26 1.80
N ARG A 341 15.86 17.29 2.80
CA ARG A 341 16.05 18.49 3.64
C ARG A 341 16.50 19.67 2.80
N GLN A 342 17.33 19.42 1.79
CA GLN A 342 17.79 20.42 0.84
C GLN A 342 16.69 20.75 -0.16
N LEU A 343 15.94 19.75 -0.65
CA LEU A 343 14.81 19.95 -1.56
C LEU A 343 13.73 20.82 -0.94
N ILE A 344 13.33 20.56 0.32
CA ILE A 344 12.33 21.36 1.04
C ILE A 344 12.82 22.80 1.23
N LYS A 345 14.10 22.99 1.53
CA LYS A 345 14.70 24.33 1.63
C LYS A 345 14.62 25.09 0.30
N ALA A 346 14.93 24.41 -0.81
CA ALA A 346 14.80 24.99 -2.15
C ALA A 346 13.34 25.24 -2.55
N ALA A 347 12.42 24.41 -2.06
CA ALA A 347 10.98 24.50 -2.31
C ALA A 347 10.29 25.63 -1.53
N ALA A 348 10.95 26.30 -0.59
CA ALA A 348 10.31 27.31 0.26
C ALA A 348 9.52 28.39 -0.52
N PRO A 349 10.01 28.94 -1.66
CA PRO A 349 9.23 29.88 -2.47
C PRO A 349 7.98 29.25 -3.10
N ALA A 350 8.03 27.98 -3.50
CA ALA A 350 6.87 27.26 -4.02
C ALA A 350 5.87 26.92 -2.90
N LEU A 351 6.36 26.51 -1.73
CA LEU A 351 5.53 26.10 -0.59
C LEU A 351 4.79 27.28 0.04
N TYR A 352 5.45 28.41 0.25
CA TYR A 352 4.90 29.51 1.07
C TYR A 352 4.50 30.75 0.28
N GLU A 353 5.07 30.96 -0.91
CA GLU A 353 4.78 32.13 -1.74
C GLU A 353 4.04 31.77 -3.05
N GLY A 354 3.86 30.47 -3.33
CA GLY A 354 3.21 30.01 -4.56
C GLY A 354 3.97 30.40 -5.83
N LYS A 355 5.31 30.44 -5.79
CA LYS A 355 6.16 30.79 -6.93
C LYS A 355 6.73 29.55 -7.63
N ALA A 356 7.00 29.66 -8.92
CA ALA A 356 7.74 28.63 -9.64
C ALA A 356 9.19 28.55 -9.14
N VAL A 357 9.75 27.33 -9.09
CA VAL A 357 11.12 27.07 -8.60
C VAL A 357 11.85 26.21 -9.62
N ASN A 358 13.11 26.56 -9.91
CA ASN A 358 14.06 25.72 -10.64
C ASN A 358 15.27 25.48 -9.74
N ALA A 359 15.69 24.23 -9.60
CA ALA A 359 16.86 23.86 -8.81
C ALA A 359 17.65 22.73 -9.47
N GLU A 360 18.92 22.61 -9.09
CA GLU A 360 19.81 21.56 -9.59
C GLU A 360 20.61 20.96 -8.43
N PHE A 361 20.74 19.64 -8.39
CA PHE A 361 21.47 18.90 -7.36
C PHE A 361 22.25 17.74 -7.97
N ASN A 362 23.34 17.34 -7.30
CA ASN A 362 23.92 16.03 -7.55
C ASN A 362 23.12 14.96 -6.80
N ILE A 363 23.05 13.75 -7.35
CA ILE A 363 22.44 12.60 -6.70
C ILE A 363 23.35 11.38 -6.77
N ILE A 364 23.41 10.62 -5.68
CA ILE A 364 24.14 9.34 -5.62
C ILE A 364 23.24 8.22 -5.12
N ASN A 365 23.64 6.97 -5.34
CA ASN A 365 22.78 5.80 -5.07
C ASN A 365 22.37 5.64 -3.59
N THR A 366 23.06 6.30 -2.66
CA THR A 366 22.69 6.33 -1.24
C THR A 366 21.57 7.32 -0.93
N ASP A 367 21.29 8.26 -1.82
CA ASP A 367 20.18 9.21 -1.74
C ASP A 367 18.87 8.50 -2.13
N ARG A 368 18.28 7.84 -1.15
CA ARG A 368 17.05 7.05 -1.30
C ARG A 368 15.81 7.89 -1.00
N SER A 369 14.71 7.55 -1.66
CA SER A 369 13.38 8.16 -1.46
C SER A 369 13.34 9.68 -1.77
N ALA A 370 14.24 10.16 -2.61
CA ALA A 370 14.34 11.59 -2.94
C ALA A 370 13.00 12.15 -3.45
N GLY A 371 12.53 13.25 -2.86
CA GLY A 371 11.27 13.94 -3.13
C GLY A 371 10.06 13.47 -2.33
N THR A 372 10.17 12.35 -1.62
CA THR A 372 9.05 11.79 -0.85
C THR A 372 8.66 12.71 0.32
N MET A 373 9.66 13.23 1.03
CA MET A 373 9.44 14.10 2.18
C MET A 373 9.00 15.50 1.74
N LEU A 374 9.51 15.99 0.60
CA LEU A 374 9.00 17.19 -0.06
C LEU A 374 7.50 17.05 -0.36
N SER A 375 7.08 15.91 -0.91
CA SER A 375 5.69 15.63 -1.25
C SER A 375 4.77 15.63 -0.03
N ASN A 376 5.26 15.17 1.12
CA ASN A 376 4.53 15.29 2.39
C ASN A 376 4.32 16.77 2.80
N GLU A 377 5.34 17.63 2.67
CA GLU A 377 5.20 19.06 2.97
C GLU A 377 4.21 19.75 2.02
N ILE A 378 4.24 19.38 0.74
CA ILE A 378 3.27 19.87 -0.24
C ILE A 378 1.86 19.44 0.15
N SER A 379 1.64 18.15 0.47
CA SER A 379 0.33 17.63 0.84
C SER A 379 -0.22 18.18 2.16
N LYS A 380 0.64 18.63 3.10
CA LYS A 380 0.18 19.33 4.31
C LYS A 380 -0.44 20.69 4.01
N ILE A 381 0.08 21.40 3.00
CA ILE A 381 -0.34 22.76 2.67
C ILE A 381 -1.44 22.74 1.59
N TYR A 382 -1.21 21.99 0.52
CA TYR A 382 -2.00 21.98 -0.71
C TYR A 382 -2.77 20.66 -0.93
N LYS A 383 -2.83 19.79 0.08
CA LYS A 383 -3.62 18.55 0.06
C LYS A 383 -3.32 17.69 -1.18
N ASP A 384 -4.36 17.27 -1.91
CA ASP A 384 -4.27 16.50 -3.15
C ASP A 384 -4.19 17.38 -4.41
N GLN A 385 -4.38 18.71 -4.30
CA GLN A 385 -4.29 19.62 -5.44
C GLN A 385 -2.84 19.77 -5.96
N GLY A 386 -1.85 19.66 -5.06
CA GLY A 386 -0.44 19.85 -5.37
C GLY A 386 -0.02 21.32 -5.45
N LEU A 387 1.22 21.58 -5.86
CA LEU A 387 1.75 22.93 -5.91
C LEU A 387 0.99 23.81 -6.94
N PRO A 388 0.72 25.09 -6.61
CA PRO A 388 -0.01 26.01 -7.50
C PRO A 388 0.85 26.50 -8.67
N GLN A 389 2.18 26.45 -8.53
CA GLN A 389 3.16 26.78 -9.57
C GLN A 389 4.22 25.67 -9.64
N PRO A 390 4.82 25.42 -10.82
CA PRO A 390 5.70 24.28 -11.00
C PRO A 390 7.03 24.43 -10.25
N MET A 391 7.48 23.32 -9.66
CA MET A 391 8.84 23.16 -9.16
C MET A 391 9.56 22.14 -10.03
N HIS A 392 10.60 22.57 -10.73
CA HIS A 392 11.45 21.73 -11.55
C HIS A 392 12.80 21.52 -10.86
N VAL A 393 13.19 20.26 -10.68
CA VAL A 393 14.47 19.89 -10.08
C VAL A 393 15.23 18.99 -11.02
N LYS A 394 16.41 19.44 -11.45
CA LYS A 394 17.35 18.62 -12.21
C LYS A 394 18.34 17.94 -11.27
N PHE A 395 18.54 16.66 -11.46
CA PHE A 395 19.53 15.85 -10.78
C PHE A 395 20.57 15.35 -11.77
N LYS A 396 21.83 15.30 -11.33
CA LYS A 396 22.92 14.69 -12.09
C LYS A 396 23.57 13.57 -11.27
N GLY A 397 23.61 12.36 -11.83
CA GLY A 397 24.21 11.18 -11.19
C GLY A 397 23.27 9.98 -11.16
N SER A 398 23.44 9.10 -10.17
CA SER A 398 22.73 7.83 -10.06
C SER A 398 21.77 7.87 -8.88
N ALA A 399 20.46 7.78 -9.12
CA ALA A 399 19.47 7.85 -8.06
C ALA A 399 19.37 6.54 -7.27
N GLY A 400 19.25 6.67 -5.94
CA GLY A 400 18.96 5.54 -5.07
C GLY A 400 17.54 4.99 -5.25
N GLN A 401 17.23 3.93 -4.50
CA GLN A 401 15.89 3.33 -4.51
C GLN A 401 14.80 4.35 -4.18
N SER A 402 13.62 4.18 -4.79
CA SER A 402 12.41 4.95 -4.51
C SER A 402 12.49 6.45 -4.85
N LEU A 403 13.32 6.88 -5.80
CA LEU A 403 13.28 8.27 -6.27
C LEU A 403 11.88 8.62 -6.79
N GLY A 404 11.36 9.76 -6.33
CA GLY A 404 10.04 10.23 -6.71
C GLY A 404 8.90 9.39 -6.13
N ALA A 405 9.15 8.61 -5.06
CA ALA A 405 8.09 7.89 -4.40
C ALA A 405 7.04 8.87 -3.84
N PHE A 406 5.78 8.62 -4.17
CA PHE A 406 4.64 9.46 -3.82
C PHE A 406 4.74 10.92 -4.31
N LEU A 407 5.51 11.19 -5.38
CA LEU A 407 5.74 12.55 -5.87
C LEU A 407 4.41 13.24 -6.24
N THR A 408 4.14 14.39 -5.61
CA THR A 408 2.90 15.15 -5.78
C THR A 408 2.87 15.99 -7.06
N LYS A 409 1.66 16.29 -7.53
CA LYS A 409 1.41 17.22 -8.64
C LYS A 409 2.11 18.57 -8.46
N GLY A 410 2.62 19.09 -9.57
CA GLY A 410 3.35 20.37 -9.64
C GLY A 410 4.85 20.25 -9.39
N VAL A 411 5.37 19.04 -9.13
CA VAL A 411 6.81 18.77 -9.05
C VAL A 411 7.25 17.96 -10.27
N THR A 412 8.32 18.42 -10.92
CA THR A 412 9.00 17.71 -12.00
C THR A 412 10.43 17.40 -11.57
N PHE A 413 10.80 16.12 -11.56
CA PHE A 413 12.17 15.70 -11.38
C PHE A 413 12.75 15.20 -12.69
N GLU A 414 13.87 15.76 -13.08
CA GLU A 414 14.64 15.40 -14.25
C GLU A 414 15.97 14.81 -13.78
N VAL A 415 16.30 13.58 -14.21
CA VAL A 415 17.54 12.89 -13.84
C VAL A 415 18.36 12.66 -15.09
N GLU A 416 19.53 13.30 -15.14
CA GLU A 416 20.60 13.03 -16.10
C GLU A 416 21.55 11.99 -15.50
N GLY A 417 21.40 10.73 -15.90
CA GLY A 417 22.13 9.58 -15.37
C GLY A 417 21.30 8.30 -15.35
N ASP A 418 21.24 7.63 -14.20
CA ASP A 418 20.52 6.35 -14.01
C ASP A 418 19.74 6.33 -12.68
N ALA A 419 18.92 5.30 -12.48
CA ALA A 419 18.17 5.11 -11.25
C ALA A 419 18.05 3.64 -10.84
N ASN A 420 17.97 3.39 -9.53
CA ASN A 420 17.71 2.07 -8.98
C ASN A 420 16.21 1.71 -8.99
N ASP A 421 15.84 0.64 -8.29
CA ASP A 421 14.46 0.14 -8.20
C ASP A 421 13.47 1.18 -7.64
N TYR A 422 12.18 0.95 -7.91
CA TYR A 422 11.05 1.69 -7.33
C TYR A 422 10.93 3.15 -7.79
N TRP A 423 11.49 3.48 -8.95
CA TRP A 423 11.27 4.77 -9.60
C TRP A 423 9.79 5.12 -9.70
N GLY A 424 9.39 6.26 -9.12
CA GLY A 424 7.99 6.71 -9.12
C GLY A 424 7.03 5.78 -8.38
N LYS A 425 7.50 5.02 -7.39
CA LYS A 425 6.64 4.20 -6.50
C LYS A 425 5.48 5.02 -5.93
N GLY A 426 4.24 4.58 -6.15
CA GLY A 426 3.06 5.31 -5.69
C GLY A 426 2.94 6.74 -6.23
N LEU A 427 3.45 7.04 -7.43
CA LEU A 427 3.41 8.36 -8.05
C LEU A 427 2.02 9.00 -7.91
N SER A 428 1.99 10.23 -7.39
CA SER A 428 0.80 10.94 -6.93
C SER A 428 0.62 12.26 -7.69
N GLY A 429 0.91 12.25 -8.99
CA GLY A 429 0.68 13.39 -9.89
C GLY A 429 1.93 14.14 -10.34
N GLY A 430 3.10 13.84 -9.78
CA GLY A 430 4.38 14.42 -10.22
C GLY A 430 4.79 13.96 -11.62
N THR A 431 5.80 14.63 -12.17
CA THR A 431 6.42 14.28 -13.45
C THR A 431 7.86 13.80 -13.23
N LEU A 432 8.21 12.67 -13.80
CA LEU A 432 9.55 12.08 -13.70
C LEU A 432 10.19 11.92 -15.08
N VAL A 433 11.40 12.42 -15.25
CA VAL A 433 12.15 12.35 -16.51
C VAL A 433 13.50 11.72 -16.23
N LEU A 434 13.87 10.71 -17.03
CA LEU A 434 15.15 10.03 -16.91
C LEU A 434 15.78 9.88 -18.30
N TYR A 435 17.03 10.30 -18.42
CA TYR A 435 17.85 10.05 -19.59
C TYR A 435 19.34 9.93 -19.20
N PRO A 436 20.14 9.14 -19.93
CA PRO A 436 21.56 8.97 -19.61
C PRO A 436 22.36 10.28 -19.68
N ASP A 437 23.46 10.36 -18.93
CA ASP A 437 24.42 11.47 -19.07
C ASP A 437 24.86 11.59 -20.54
N ALA A 438 24.84 12.81 -21.08
CA ALA A 438 25.22 13.09 -22.47
C ALA A 438 26.68 12.70 -22.80
N LYS A 439 27.52 12.48 -21.78
CA LYS A 439 28.89 11.98 -21.91
C LYS A 439 29.00 10.46 -21.90
N SER A 440 27.90 9.76 -21.66
CA SER A 440 27.88 8.30 -21.64
C SER A 440 27.96 7.73 -23.05
N ASP A 441 28.76 6.70 -23.23
CA ASP A 441 28.86 5.95 -24.50
C ASP A 441 27.81 4.83 -24.62
N ILE A 442 26.91 4.69 -23.63
CA ILE A 442 25.85 3.68 -23.69
C ILE A 442 24.84 4.03 -24.79
N ILE A 443 24.29 3.00 -25.42
CA ILE A 443 23.12 3.12 -26.27
C ILE A 443 21.90 2.98 -25.35
N PRO A 444 21.15 4.05 -25.06
CA PRO A 444 20.09 4.01 -24.05
C PRO A 444 19.07 2.89 -24.28
N GLU A 445 18.63 2.73 -25.53
CA GLU A 445 17.63 1.75 -25.95
C GLU A 445 18.07 0.29 -25.88
N ASP A 446 19.37 0.03 -25.68
CA ASP A 446 19.93 -1.32 -25.48
C ASP A 446 20.32 -1.61 -24.02
N ASN A 447 20.17 -0.64 -23.11
CA ASN A 447 20.70 -0.71 -21.75
C ASN A 447 19.65 -0.38 -20.68
N ILE A 448 19.75 -1.08 -19.54
CA ILE A 448 18.91 -0.81 -18.37
C ILE A 448 19.39 0.49 -17.72
N VAL A 449 18.51 1.50 -17.71
CA VAL A 449 18.76 2.81 -17.10
C VAL A 449 17.99 2.98 -15.78
N VAL A 450 16.97 2.14 -15.56
CA VAL A 450 16.17 2.13 -14.33
C VAL A 450 15.86 0.71 -13.88
N GLY A 451 15.87 0.50 -12.57
CA GLY A 451 15.63 -0.81 -11.96
C GLY A 451 14.20 -1.35 -12.07
N ASN A 452 13.88 -2.26 -11.16
CA ASN A 452 12.65 -3.03 -11.14
C ASN A 452 11.50 -2.26 -10.47
N VAL A 453 10.27 -2.75 -10.69
CA VAL A 453 9.07 -2.38 -9.91
C VAL A 453 8.79 -0.86 -9.97
N CYS A 454 9.11 -0.25 -11.11
CA CYS A 454 8.80 1.15 -11.38
C CYS A 454 7.28 1.39 -11.35
N PHE A 455 6.88 2.54 -10.82
CA PHE A 455 5.48 2.98 -10.74
C PHE A 455 4.54 2.05 -9.95
N TYR A 456 5.10 1.28 -9.02
CA TYR A 456 4.30 0.37 -8.22
C TYR A 456 3.17 1.09 -7.48
N GLY A 457 1.92 0.79 -7.85
CA GLY A 457 0.74 1.41 -7.24
C GLY A 457 0.55 2.88 -7.56
N ALA A 458 1.18 3.42 -8.60
CA ALA A 458 1.03 4.81 -9.01
C ALA A 458 -0.45 5.15 -9.31
N THR A 459 -0.93 6.29 -8.82
CA THR A 459 -2.33 6.70 -8.97
C THR A 459 -2.53 7.80 -10.01
N SER A 460 -1.50 8.59 -10.27
CA SER A 460 -1.50 9.67 -11.26
C SER A 460 -0.07 10.17 -11.50
N GLY A 461 0.11 10.99 -12.54
CA GLY A 461 1.40 11.58 -12.88
C GLY A 461 1.92 11.07 -14.22
N GLU A 462 3.07 11.60 -14.63
CA GLU A 462 3.68 11.28 -15.93
C GLU A 462 5.14 10.85 -15.75
N SER A 463 5.62 9.94 -16.59
CA SER A 463 7.05 9.64 -16.63
C SER A 463 7.58 9.36 -18.03
N PHE A 464 8.80 9.82 -18.29
CA PHE A 464 9.48 9.70 -19.58
C PHE A 464 10.89 9.15 -19.35
N ILE A 465 11.13 7.92 -19.78
CA ILE A 465 12.39 7.18 -19.52
C ILE A 465 13.06 6.82 -20.85
N ARG A 466 14.23 7.41 -21.11
CA ARG A 466 15.05 7.07 -22.28
C ARG A 466 15.98 5.92 -21.93
N GLY A 467 15.55 4.71 -22.25
CA GLY A 467 16.26 3.45 -22.09
C GLY A 467 15.38 2.32 -21.55
N LEU A 468 15.99 1.19 -21.21
CA LEU A 468 15.28 0.02 -20.71
C LEU A 468 15.01 0.11 -19.21
N ALA A 469 13.84 -0.39 -18.80
CA ALA A 469 13.49 -0.63 -17.40
C ALA A 469 13.59 -2.12 -17.04
N GLY A 470 13.79 -2.40 -15.75
CA GLY A 470 13.81 -3.76 -15.20
C GLY A 470 12.45 -4.48 -15.22
N GLU A 471 12.33 -5.49 -14.38
CA GLU A 471 11.13 -6.31 -14.25
C GLU A 471 9.97 -5.57 -13.57
N ARG A 472 8.74 -6.05 -13.78
CA ARG A 472 7.52 -5.58 -13.10
C ARG A 472 7.25 -4.08 -13.27
N PHE A 473 7.66 -3.55 -14.41
CA PHE A 473 7.37 -2.17 -14.78
C PHE A 473 5.85 -1.91 -14.77
N CYS A 474 5.41 -0.84 -14.12
CA CYS A 474 3.99 -0.50 -13.95
C CYS A 474 3.14 -1.56 -13.25
N VAL A 475 3.75 -2.37 -12.38
CA VAL A 475 2.97 -3.29 -11.54
C VAL A 475 1.96 -2.51 -10.70
N ARG A 476 0.68 -2.91 -10.72
CA ARG A 476 -0.41 -2.19 -10.03
C ARG A 476 -0.56 -0.71 -10.42
N ASN A 477 -0.08 -0.26 -11.58
CA ASN A 477 -0.36 1.11 -12.04
C ASN A 477 -1.87 1.34 -12.12
N SER A 478 -2.32 2.45 -11.56
CA SER A 478 -3.73 2.81 -11.38
C SER A 478 -4.08 4.16 -12.01
N GLY A 479 -3.12 4.84 -12.64
CA GLY A 479 -3.39 6.12 -13.31
C GLY A 479 -2.20 6.91 -13.81
N ALA A 480 -0.96 6.46 -13.61
CA ALA A 480 0.19 7.11 -14.22
C ALA A 480 0.25 6.86 -15.73
N LYS A 481 0.75 7.84 -16.47
CA LYS A 481 1.01 7.78 -17.91
C LYS A 481 2.51 7.76 -18.16
N VAL A 482 3.03 6.71 -18.77
CA VAL A 482 4.48 6.53 -18.89
C VAL A 482 4.92 6.17 -20.29
N VAL A 483 6.12 6.62 -20.67
CA VAL A 483 6.82 6.24 -21.90
C VAL A 483 8.19 5.69 -21.53
N VAL A 484 8.54 4.51 -22.06
CA VAL A 484 9.82 3.83 -21.85
C VAL A 484 10.26 3.13 -23.14
N GLU A 485 11.56 2.89 -23.31
CA GLU A 485 12.12 2.30 -24.54
C GLU A 485 12.24 0.77 -24.49
N GLY A 486 11.88 0.15 -23.37
CA GLY A 486 11.72 -1.29 -23.24
C GLY A 486 11.62 -1.71 -21.77
N VAL A 487 11.15 -2.93 -21.52
CA VAL A 487 10.87 -3.43 -20.17
C VAL A 487 11.23 -4.90 -20.02
N GLY A 488 11.56 -5.32 -18.80
CA GLY A 488 11.78 -6.72 -18.44
C GLY A 488 10.48 -7.55 -18.33
N ASP A 489 10.58 -8.69 -17.64
CA ASP A 489 9.46 -9.61 -17.42
C ASP A 489 8.36 -8.95 -16.55
N HIS A 490 7.13 -9.43 -16.71
CA HIS A 490 5.97 -9.01 -15.90
C HIS A 490 5.58 -7.53 -16.05
N GLY A 491 5.84 -6.93 -17.21
CA GLY A 491 5.37 -5.57 -17.49
C GLY A 491 3.85 -5.45 -17.37
N CYS A 492 3.38 -4.36 -16.77
CA CYS A 492 1.96 -4.04 -16.53
C CYS A 492 1.19 -5.09 -15.68
N GLU A 493 1.89 -5.90 -14.88
CA GLU A 493 1.28 -6.88 -13.98
C GLU A 493 0.26 -6.21 -13.03
N TYR A 494 -0.96 -6.73 -12.93
CA TYR A 494 -2.03 -6.19 -12.11
C TYR A 494 -2.40 -4.71 -12.36
N MET A 495 -2.05 -4.11 -13.49
CA MET A 495 -2.43 -2.73 -13.79
C MET A 495 -3.96 -2.56 -13.82
N THR A 496 -4.48 -1.50 -13.18
CA THR A 496 -5.92 -1.18 -13.05
C THR A 496 -6.31 0.16 -13.68
N GLY A 497 -5.35 0.93 -14.16
CA GLY A 497 -5.57 2.23 -14.77
C GLY A 497 -4.27 2.86 -15.26
N GLY A 498 -4.38 3.97 -15.98
CA GLY A 498 -3.22 4.67 -16.55
C GLY A 498 -2.88 4.20 -17.97
N VAL A 499 -1.73 4.67 -18.45
CA VAL A 499 -1.23 4.41 -19.80
C VAL A 499 0.25 4.01 -19.72
N ALA A 500 0.64 2.94 -20.41
CA ALA A 500 2.04 2.56 -20.57
C ALA A 500 2.39 2.46 -22.06
N ILE A 501 3.33 3.26 -22.53
CA ILE A 501 3.84 3.21 -23.90
C ILE A 501 5.26 2.64 -23.86
N ILE A 502 5.47 1.51 -24.52
CA ILE A 502 6.74 0.79 -24.59
C ILE A 502 7.23 0.82 -26.04
N LEU A 503 8.34 1.53 -26.28
CA LEU A 503 8.92 1.77 -27.61
C LEU A 503 9.97 0.74 -28.02
N GLY A 504 9.97 -0.43 -27.42
CA GLY A 504 10.94 -1.48 -27.72
C GLY A 504 10.61 -2.82 -27.06
N PRO A 505 11.61 -3.65 -26.76
CA PRO A 505 11.38 -5.02 -26.33
C PRO A 505 10.66 -5.10 -24.98
N THR A 506 9.89 -6.18 -24.83
CA THR A 506 9.22 -6.57 -23.57
C THR A 506 9.72 -7.94 -23.13
N GLY A 507 9.60 -8.21 -21.83
CA GLY A 507 9.78 -9.55 -21.26
C GLY A 507 8.50 -10.38 -21.24
N ARG A 508 8.58 -11.57 -20.63
CA ARG A 508 7.52 -12.58 -20.57
C ARG A 508 6.41 -12.20 -19.60
N ASN A 509 5.26 -12.88 -19.74
CA ASN A 509 4.11 -12.77 -18.85
C ASN A 509 3.60 -11.32 -18.73
N PHE A 510 3.70 -10.56 -19.82
CA PHE A 510 3.24 -9.18 -19.89
C PHE A 510 1.72 -9.11 -19.67
N ALA A 511 1.25 -8.09 -18.95
CA ALA A 511 -0.15 -7.83 -18.60
C ALA A 511 -0.84 -8.93 -17.77
N ALA A 512 -0.09 -9.80 -17.09
CA ALA A 512 -0.67 -10.78 -16.18
C ALA A 512 -1.48 -10.09 -15.07
N GLY A 513 -2.75 -10.50 -14.89
CA GLY A 513 -3.64 -9.88 -13.90
C GLY A 513 -4.07 -8.44 -14.22
N MET A 514 -3.71 -7.89 -15.38
CA MET A 514 -4.10 -6.53 -15.79
C MET A 514 -5.62 -6.45 -15.97
N SER A 515 -6.28 -5.61 -15.17
CA SER A 515 -7.74 -5.50 -15.09
C SER A 515 -8.26 -4.09 -15.41
N GLY A 516 -7.38 -3.13 -15.70
CA GLY A 516 -7.74 -1.81 -16.23
C GLY A 516 -6.53 -1.02 -16.75
N GLY A 517 -6.80 0.07 -17.47
CA GLY A 517 -5.78 0.86 -18.16
C GLY A 517 -5.49 0.35 -19.58
N VAL A 518 -4.53 0.98 -20.25
CA VAL A 518 -4.13 0.65 -21.63
C VAL A 518 -2.62 0.62 -21.74
N ALA A 519 -2.07 -0.39 -22.42
CA ALA A 519 -0.66 -0.43 -22.78
C ALA A 519 -0.49 -0.46 -24.30
N TYR A 520 0.51 0.26 -24.81
CA TYR A 520 0.90 0.26 -26.21
C TYR A 520 2.32 -0.26 -26.31
N VAL A 521 2.54 -1.27 -27.15
CA VAL A 521 3.85 -1.90 -27.35
C VAL A 521 4.23 -1.78 -28.82
N TRP A 522 5.38 -1.17 -29.09
CA TRP A 522 5.93 -1.13 -30.44
C TRP A 522 6.65 -2.44 -30.74
N ASP A 523 5.92 -3.39 -31.34
CA ASP A 523 6.39 -4.74 -31.63
C ASP A 523 7.16 -4.80 -32.95
N GLN A 524 8.40 -4.30 -32.93
CA GLN A 524 9.27 -4.27 -34.10
C GLN A 524 9.64 -5.67 -34.62
N PHE A 525 9.64 -6.67 -33.73
CA PHE A 525 10.09 -8.04 -34.04
C PHE A 525 8.94 -9.03 -34.29
N GLN A 526 7.68 -8.59 -34.14
CA GLN A 526 6.48 -9.41 -34.29
C GLN A 526 6.48 -10.64 -33.37
N ASP A 527 7.03 -10.49 -32.15
CA ASP A 527 7.18 -11.58 -31.18
C ASP A 527 6.41 -11.34 -29.88
N PHE A 528 5.73 -10.20 -29.76
CA PHE A 528 5.06 -9.77 -28.52
C PHE A 528 3.96 -10.74 -28.07
N GLU A 529 3.18 -11.29 -29.00
CA GLU A 529 2.08 -12.21 -28.69
C GLU A 529 2.55 -13.42 -27.87
N THR A 530 3.77 -13.92 -28.11
CA THR A 530 4.34 -15.06 -27.36
C THR A 530 4.73 -14.73 -25.92
N LYS A 531 4.84 -13.44 -25.60
CA LYS A 531 5.25 -12.92 -24.29
C LYS A 531 4.06 -12.41 -23.47
N LEU A 532 2.91 -12.21 -24.13
CA LEU A 532 1.67 -11.77 -23.50
C LEU A 532 1.08 -12.87 -22.61
N ASN A 533 0.55 -12.48 -21.46
CA ASN A 533 -0.39 -13.32 -20.71
C ASN A 533 -1.83 -13.00 -21.17
N PRO A 534 -2.50 -13.92 -21.88
CA PRO A 534 -3.80 -13.65 -22.48
C PRO A 534 -4.98 -13.90 -21.51
N GLU A 535 -4.76 -14.13 -20.22
CA GLU A 535 -5.84 -14.55 -19.29
C GLU A 535 -6.99 -13.52 -19.23
N LEU A 536 -6.65 -12.23 -19.10
CA LEU A 536 -7.62 -11.14 -18.88
C LEU A 536 -7.64 -10.08 -19.98
N VAL A 537 -6.66 -10.09 -20.88
CA VAL A 537 -6.45 -9.03 -21.87
C VAL A 537 -6.60 -9.57 -23.29
N ASP A 538 -6.94 -8.66 -24.20
CA ASP A 538 -6.95 -8.88 -25.65
C ASP A 538 -6.04 -7.85 -26.34
N LEU A 539 -5.65 -8.16 -27.59
CA LEU A 539 -4.95 -7.25 -28.47
C LEU A 539 -5.94 -6.54 -29.38
N ASP A 540 -5.97 -5.21 -29.31
CA ASP A 540 -6.94 -4.36 -30.01
C ASP A 540 -6.27 -3.51 -31.11
N PRO A 541 -7.03 -3.08 -32.13
CA PRO A 541 -6.54 -2.12 -33.11
C PRO A 541 -6.38 -0.72 -32.51
N ILE A 542 -5.53 0.09 -33.14
CA ILE A 542 -5.35 1.52 -32.79
C ILE A 542 -6.52 2.34 -33.36
N GLU A 543 -7.25 3.01 -32.48
CA GLU A 543 -8.36 3.91 -32.80
C GLU A 543 -7.89 5.37 -32.88
N GLN A 544 -8.76 6.28 -33.32
CA GLN A 544 -8.41 7.70 -33.48
C GLN A 544 -8.02 8.37 -32.14
N GLU A 545 -8.74 8.06 -31.06
CA GLU A 545 -8.47 8.59 -29.71
C GLU A 545 -7.08 8.16 -29.20
N ASP A 546 -6.63 6.95 -29.58
CA ASP A 546 -5.30 6.46 -29.26
C ASP A 546 -4.20 7.26 -29.98
N ARG A 547 -4.44 7.67 -31.23
CA ARG A 547 -3.46 8.42 -32.04
C ARG A 547 -3.11 9.77 -31.41
N GLU A 548 -4.11 10.51 -30.94
CA GLU A 548 -3.90 11.82 -30.32
C GLU A 548 -3.09 11.70 -29.01
N LEU A 549 -3.42 10.70 -28.19
CA LEU A 549 -2.69 10.39 -26.97
C LEU A 549 -1.22 10.02 -27.26
N LEU A 550 -0.99 9.14 -28.24
CA LEU A 550 0.36 8.72 -28.64
C LEU A 550 1.17 9.91 -29.14
N LEU A 551 0.60 10.77 -29.99
CA LEU A 551 1.29 11.97 -30.47
C LEU A 551 1.68 12.89 -29.31
N ASP A 552 0.78 13.18 -28.36
CA ASP A 552 1.10 14.03 -27.20
C ASP A 552 2.24 13.43 -26.36
N MET A 553 2.09 12.16 -25.95
CA MET A 553 3.04 11.50 -25.05
C MET A 553 4.41 11.31 -25.70
N LEU A 554 4.47 10.97 -26.99
CA LEU A 554 5.74 10.76 -27.70
C LEU A 554 6.46 12.08 -27.99
N ASN A 555 5.74 13.15 -28.35
CA ASN A 555 6.34 14.46 -28.51
C ASN A 555 6.90 14.99 -27.19
N LYS A 556 6.19 14.79 -26.07
CA LYS A 556 6.72 15.09 -24.73
C LYS A 556 7.96 14.26 -24.43
N HIS A 557 7.95 12.96 -24.74
CA HIS A 557 9.10 12.09 -24.54
C HIS A 557 10.33 12.62 -25.29
N VAL A 558 10.22 12.93 -26.58
CA VAL A 558 11.31 13.53 -27.37
C VAL A 558 11.78 14.85 -26.75
N THR A 559 10.84 15.74 -26.40
CA THR A 559 11.17 17.07 -25.88
C THR A 559 11.92 16.99 -24.54
N LEU A 560 11.54 16.05 -23.67
CA LEU A 560 12.07 15.95 -22.31
C LEU A 560 13.32 15.07 -22.21
N THR A 561 13.49 14.08 -23.10
CA THR A 561 14.61 13.12 -23.02
C THR A 561 15.58 13.16 -24.20
N GLY A 562 15.21 13.87 -25.29
CA GLY A 562 15.94 13.82 -26.55
C GLY A 562 15.96 12.42 -27.19
N SER A 563 14.96 11.58 -26.91
CA SER A 563 14.89 10.21 -27.40
C SER A 563 14.88 10.14 -28.93
N THR A 564 15.91 9.48 -29.46
CA THR A 564 16.03 9.14 -30.89
C THR A 564 15.07 8.05 -31.31
N VAL A 565 14.70 7.13 -30.40
CA VAL A 565 13.74 6.06 -30.65
C VAL A 565 12.34 6.63 -30.87
N ALA A 566 11.87 7.51 -29.99
CA ALA A 566 10.57 8.16 -30.16
C ALA A 566 10.55 9.11 -31.36
N GLN A 567 11.66 9.82 -31.65
CA GLN A 567 11.75 10.62 -32.86
C GLN A 567 11.61 9.74 -34.12
N THR A 568 12.30 8.60 -34.16
CA THR A 568 12.19 7.62 -35.27
C THR A 568 10.76 7.08 -35.40
N PHE A 569 10.09 6.84 -34.26
CA PHE A 569 8.69 6.44 -34.25
C PHE A 569 7.81 7.50 -34.91
N LEU A 570 7.97 8.76 -34.51
CA LEU A 570 7.19 9.91 -34.99
C LEU A 570 7.47 10.26 -36.46
N ASP A 571 8.72 10.16 -36.91
CA ASP A 571 9.11 10.44 -38.30
C ASP A 571 8.39 9.53 -39.30
N ASN A 572 8.07 8.30 -38.89
CA ASN A 572 7.33 7.32 -39.69
C ASN A 572 6.02 6.88 -38.99
N PHE A 573 5.33 7.82 -38.33
CA PHE A 573 4.20 7.53 -37.45
C PHE A 573 3.17 6.56 -38.03
N GLU A 574 2.64 6.83 -39.23
CA GLU A 574 1.61 5.97 -39.85
C GLU A 574 2.10 4.55 -40.16
N ALA A 575 3.38 4.37 -40.50
CA ALA A 575 3.95 3.06 -40.74
C ALA A 575 4.18 2.31 -39.42
N ASN A 576 4.72 3.00 -38.41
CA ASN A 576 5.02 2.40 -37.11
C ASN A 576 3.75 2.03 -36.32
N LEU A 577 2.64 2.75 -36.53
CA LEU A 577 1.32 2.37 -36.00
C LEU A 577 0.88 0.97 -36.42
N GLN A 578 1.31 0.46 -37.59
CA GLN A 578 0.96 -0.89 -38.05
C GLN A 578 1.64 -1.99 -37.23
N SER A 579 2.78 -1.67 -36.61
CA SER A 579 3.52 -2.54 -35.69
C SER A 579 3.24 -2.21 -34.22
N LEU A 580 2.32 -1.28 -33.94
CA LEU A 580 1.96 -0.92 -32.58
C LEU A 580 0.79 -1.79 -32.11
N VAL A 581 0.97 -2.47 -31.00
CA VAL A 581 -0.04 -3.34 -30.39
C VAL A 581 -0.65 -2.62 -29.19
N LYS A 582 -1.99 -2.54 -29.15
CA LYS A 582 -2.75 -2.06 -27.98
C LYS A 582 -3.21 -3.26 -27.15
N VAL A 583 -2.84 -3.27 -25.88
CA VAL A 583 -3.25 -4.29 -24.90
C VAL A 583 -4.34 -3.70 -24.02
N MET A 584 -5.49 -4.37 -23.98
CA MET A 584 -6.65 -3.90 -23.22
C MET A 584 -7.37 -5.03 -22.47
N PRO A 585 -7.72 -4.86 -21.18
CA PRO A 585 -8.47 -5.85 -20.42
C PRO A 585 -9.92 -5.97 -20.87
N ARG A 586 -10.44 -7.20 -20.97
CA ARG A 586 -11.80 -7.51 -21.44
C ARG A 586 -12.90 -6.85 -20.61
N ASP A 587 -12.85 -7.01 -19.29
CA ASP A 587 -13.86 -6.45 -18.39
C ASP A 587 -13.82 -4.93 -18.40
N TYR A 588 -12.63 -4.34 -18.48
CA TYR A 588 -12.45 -2.89 -18.60
C TYR A 588 -13.06 -2.35 -19.89
N LYS A 589 -12.77 -3.01 -21.02
CA LYS A 589 -13.35 -2.69 -22.33
C LYS A 589 -14.87 -2.77 -22.31
N ALA A 590 -15.43 -3.83 -21.73
CA ALA A 590 -16.88 -3.98 -21.60
C ALA A 590 -17.51 -2.84 -20.78
N VAL A 591 -16.87 -2.42 -19.68
CA VAL A 591 -17.34 -1.29 -18.86
C VAL A 591 -17.28 0.02 -19.64
N LEU A 592 -16.19 0.29 -20.38
CA LEU A 592 -16.07 1.52 -21.19
C LEU A 592 -17.10 1.58 -22.31
N GLN A 593 -17.31 0.48 -23.04
CA GLN A 593 -18.32 0.39 -24.09
C GLN A 593 -19.72 0.61 -23.53
N LYS A 594 -20.04 0.01 -22.38
CA LYS A 594 -21.32 0.23 -21.70
C LYS A 594 -21.51 1.70 -21.33
N ARG A 595 -20.49 2.35 -20.77
CA ARG A 595 -20.55 3.78 -20.40
C ARG A 595 -20.70 4.68 -21.62
N LYS A 596 -20.02 4.38 -22.72
CA LYS A 596 -20.15 5.12 -23.99
C LYS A 596 -21.58 5.03 -24.52
N ALA A 597 -22.17 3.82 -24.56
CA ALA A 597 -23.56 3.62 -24.95
C ALA A 597 -24.57 4.30 -23.99
N GLU A 598 -24.30 4.32 -22.68
CA GLU A 598 -25.13 5.04 -21.70
C GLU A 598 -25.06 6.56 -21.89
N ALA A 599 -23.89 7.11 -22.22
CA ALA A 599 -23.71 8.53 -22.51
C ALA A 599 -24.43 8.95 -23.80
N GLU A 600 -24.26 8.17 -24.88
CA GLU A 600 -24.93 8.39 -26.17
C GLU A 600 -26.46 8.34 -26.02
N ASN A 601 -27.00 7.36 -25.27
CA ASN A 601 -28.43 7.29 -24.98
C ASN A 601 -28.93 8.48 -24.16
N LYS A 602 -28.10 9.03 -23.26
CA LYS A 602 -28.46 10.20 -22.45
C LYS A 602 -28.50 11.47 -23.30
N GLU A 603 -27.53 11.64 -24.19
CA GLU A 603 -27.50 12.73 -25.18
C GLU A 603 -28.69 12.65 -26.15
N GLU A 604 -29.06 11.44 -26.61
CA GLU A 604 -30.27 11.24 -27.44
C GLU A 604 -31.55 11.57 -26.67
N LEU A 605 -31.67 11.16 -25.40
CA LEU A 605 -32.81 11.50 -24.56
C LEU A 605 -32.90 13.00 -24.25
N GLU A 606 -31.77 13.69 -24.09
CA GLU A 606 -31.73 15.15 -23.91
C GLU A 606 -32.04 15.89 -25.22
N ALA A 607 -31.61 15.37 -26.37
CA ALA A 607 -31.90 15.92 -27.69
C ALA A 607 -33.36 15.71 -28.16
N VAL A 608 -34.04 14.67 -27.67
CA VAL A 608 -35.47 14.41 -27.94
C VAL A 608 -36.39 15.22 -27.02
N ASN A 609 -35.90 15.69 -25.87
CA ASN A 609 -36.66 16.46 -24.89
C ASN A 609 -36.37 17.97 -24.89
N GLY A 610 -35.48 18.46 -25.76
CA GLY A 610 -35.25 19.87 -26.07
C GLY A 610 -35.89 20.26 -27.40
#